data_AF-A0A2P6CCV7-F1
#
_entry.id   AF-A0A2P6CCV7-F1
#
_cell.length_a   1.000
_cell.length_b   1.000
_cell.length_c   1.000
_cell.angle_alpha   90.00
_cell.angle_beta   90.00
_cell.angle_gamma   90.00
#
_symmetry.space_group_name_H-M   'P 1'
#
loop_
_entity.id
_entity.type
_entity.pdbx_description
1 polymer ?
#
loop_
_entity_poly.entity_id
_entity_poly.type
_entity_poly.pdbx_seq_one_letter_code
_entity_poly.pdbx_strand_id
1 'polypeptide(L)'
;MKKGILLCGHGSRTKSGTEAFKELVSQLQARYTEYEVDYGFLEFNHPVYEASIERMYQKGIREIYALPIILFAGSHAKNDIPYEMNTIQSYYSDLTIKMGKHLGVNSFLLELAQKRVLEEESKHSVMDRKDVCLMVVGRGTTDTDANSDVHKLACMLGEGMGFGFTTVAYSGTAYPSVTKSLELTSKMEFKRTIAIPFFFFTGILLERIYKQIRDFSETSPLEHVYTQAFGSDELILKAFDERLEEAINGTANMNCQMCKYRKQIVGLESEIGKEQMGHHLGVKGVLFEEDEKVGQKNSVFTKIKKGLGI
;
A
#
# COMPACT_ATOMS: atom_id res chain seq x y z
N MET A 1 15.73 22.55 -15.49
CA MET A 1 14.78 22.84 -14.39
C MET A 1 14.62 21.58 -13.56
N LYS A 2 14.61 21.70 -12.23
CA LYS A 2 14.41 20.54 -11.33
C LYS A 2 12.99 19.99 -11.54
N LYS A 3 12.83 18.67 -11.53
CA LYS A 3 11.51 18.00 -11.62
C LYS A 3 11.02 17.63 -10.22
N GLY A 4 9.70 17.47 -10.06
CA GLY A 4 9.08 17.09 -8.80
C GLY A 4 8.74 15.61 -8.74
N ILE A 5 8.68 15.05 -7.53
CA ILE A 5 8.06 13.77 -7.22
C ILE A 5 7.01 14.01 -6.15
N LEU A 6 5.76 13.62 -6.43
CA LEU A 6 4.71 13.54 -5.43
C LEU A 6 4.55 12.09 -4.97
N LEU A 7 4.85 11.82 -3.71
CA LEU A 7 4.56 10.53 -3.08
C LEU A 7 3.08 10.52 -2.63
N CYS A 8 2.27 9.72 -3.32
CA CYS A 8 0.83 9.70 -3.13
C CYS A 8 0.42 8.66 -2.07
N GLY A 9 0.25 9.11 -0.82
CA GLY A 9 -0.22 8.28 0.28
C GLY A 9 -1.74 8.13 0.31
N HIS A 10 -2.22 6.97 0.78
CA HIS A 10 -3.66 6.77 0.97
C HIS A 10 -4.21 7.62 2.13
N GLY A 11 -3.53 7.60 3.27
CA GLY A 11 -3.99 8.21 4.53
C GLY A 11 -4.27 7.16 5.59
N SER A 12 -4.24 7.57 6.86
CA SER A 12 -4.49 6.72 8.01
C SER A 12 -5.25 7.47 9.10
N ARG A 13 -6.14 6.75 9.78
CA ARG A 13 -6.80 7.24 11.00
C ARG A 13 -5.95 7.08 12.25
N THR A 14 -4.83 6.38 12.18
CA THR A 14 -3.91 6.20 13.31
C THR A 14 -2.61 6.96 13.08
N LYS A 15 -2.14 7.58 14.16
CA LYS A 15 -0.85 8.27 14.20
C LYS A 15 0.32 7.35 13.85
N SER A 16 0.31 6.11 14.36
CA SER A 16 1.34 5.12 14.01
C SER A 16 1.39 4.82 12.50
N GLY A 17 0.23 4.83 11.83
CA GLY A 17 0.16 4.60 10.38
C GLY A 17 0.69 5.79 9.58
N THR A 18 0.43 7.02 10.02
CA THR A 18 0.99 8.22 9.38
C THR A 18 2.49 8.35 9.65
N GLU A 19 2.96 8.03 10.86
CA GLU A 19 4.39 8.02 11.20
C GLU A 19 5.18 7.00 10.36
N ALA A 20 4.68 5.76 10.23
CA ALA A 20 5.31 4.73 9.41
C ALA A 20 5.36 5.12 7.92
N PHE A 21 4.30 5.76 7.40
CA PHE A 21 4.31 6.32 6.06
C PHE A 21 5.35 7.44 5.91
N LYS A 22 5.42 8.37 6.87
CA LYS A 22 6.39 9.48 6.86
C LYS A 22 7.84 8.97 6.95
N GLU A 23 8.07 7.82 7.56
CA GLU A 23 9.37 7.14 7.55
C GLU A 23 9.78 6.69 6.14
N LEU A 24 8.89 5.98 5.43
CA LEU A 24 9.13 5.60 4.02
C LEU A 24 9.36 6.83 3.13
N VAL A 25 8.56 7.88 3.32
CA VAL A 25 8.74 9.16 2.62
C VAL A 25 10.14 9.73 2.85
N SER A 26 10.60 9.76 4.10
CA SER A 26 11.93 10.29 4.44
C SER A 26 13.06 9.53 3.73
N GLN A 27 12.92 8.20 3.61
CA GLN A 27 13.88 7.38 2.88
C GLN A 27 13.85 7.64 1.37
N LEU A 28 12.65 7.78 0.77
CA LEU A 28 12.51 8.12 -0.65
C LEU A 28 13.00 9.54 -0.96
N GLN A 29 12.81 10.50 -0.04
CA GLN A 29 13.40 11.84 -0.15
C GLN A 29 14.92 11.80 -0.14
N ALA A 30 15.52 10.98 0.72
CA ALA A 30 16.96 10.78 0.76
C ALA A 30 17.50 10.03 -0.49
N ARG A 31 16.66 9.18 -1.11
CA ARG A 31 17.01 8.42 -2.31
C ARG A 31 16.99 9.26 -3.59
N TYR A 32 16.00 10.13 -3.74
CA TYR A 32 15.76 10.90 -4.98
C TYR A 32 16.27 12.35 -4.88
N THR A 33 17.55 12.53 -4.54
CA THR A 33 18.15 13.85 -4.29
C THR A 33 18.15 14.80 -5.49
N GLU A 34 18.05 14.26 -6.72
CA GLU A 34 17.95 15.04 -7.96
C GLU A 34 16.56 15.67 -8.18
N TYR A 35 15.55 15.25 -7.40
CA TYR A 35 14.16 15.69 -7.52
C TYR A 35 13.72 16.55 -6.34
N GLU A 36 12.68 17.37 -6.57
CA GLU A 36 11.94 17.98 -5.46
C GLU A 36 10.88 16.99 -4.99
N VAL A 37 11.13 16.33 -3.87
CA VAL A 37 10.27 15.26 -3.37
C VAL A 37 9.37 15.77 -2.25
N ASP A 38 8.07 15.73 -2.48
CA ASP A 38 7.04 16.03 -1.48
C ASP A 38 6.03 14.86 -1.43
N TYR A 39 5.16 14.85 -0.43
CA TYR A 39 4.16 13.81 -0.25
C TYR A 39 2.79 14.43 0.01
N GLY A 40 1.73 13.69 -0.22
CA GLY A 40 0.41 14.06 0.26
C GLY A 40 -0.46 12.85 0.50
N PHE A 41 -1.67 13.09 1.01
CA PHE A 41 -2.65 12.06 1.29
C PHE A 41 -3.92 12.24 0.46
N LEU A 42 -4.50 11.11 0.04
CA LEU A 42 -5.81 11.06 -0.59
C LEU A 42 -6.92 11.31 0.44
N GLU A 43 -6.81 10.66 1.60
CA GLU A 43 -7.83 10.63 2.64
C GLU A 43 -7.25 11.01 4.01
N PHE A 44 -8.12 11.49 4.89
CA PHE A 44 -7.90 11.72 6.32
C PHE A 44 -6.88 12.81 6.66
N ASN A 45 -5.62 12.65 6.29
CA ASN A 45 -4.52 13.45 6.80
C ASN A 45 -4.16 14.62 5.88
N HIS A 46 -3.32 15.51 6.42
CA HIS A 46 -2.62 16.55 5.69
C HIS A 46 -1.13 16.20 5.51
N PRO A 47 -0.46 16.79 4.52
CA PRO A 47 -1.04 17.63 3.46
C PRO A 47 -1.83 16.79 2.45
N VAL A 48 -2.92 17.35 1.91
CA VAL A 48 -3.58 16.77 0.72
C VAL A 48 -2.71 16.97 -0.52
N TYR A 49 -2.91 16.16 -1.57
CA TYR A 49 -2.09 16.21 -2.80
C TYR A 49 -1.95 17.62 -3.38
N GLU A 50 -3.06 18.36 -3.43
CA GLU A 50 -3.12 19.72 -3.97
C GLU A 50 -2.15 20.67 -3.26
N ALA A 51 -2.10 20.64 -1.92
CA ALA A 51 -1.20 21.49 -1.14
C ALA A 51 0.28 21.18 -1.44
N SER A 52 0.62 19.92 -1.66
CA SER A 52 2.00 19.50 -1.96
C SER A 52 2.40 19.84 -3.39
N ILE A 53 1.48 19.69 -4.34
CA ILE A 53 1.68 20.12 -5.73
C ILE A 53 1.84 21.64 -5.80
N GLU A 54 1.01 22.40 -5.07
CA GLU A 54 1.13 23.86 -5.02
C GLU A 54 2.49 24.28 -4.47
N ARG A 55 2.97 23.68 -3.37
CA ARG A 55 4.32 23.95 -2.83
C ARG A 55 5.42 23.72 -3.87
N MET A 56 5.34 22.63 -4.64
CA MET A 56 6.29 22.35 -5.72
C MET A 56 6.17 23.38 -6.86
N TYR A 57 4.94 23.72 -7.25
CA TYR A 57 4.67 24.69 -8.31
C TYR A 57 5.23 26.09 -7.98
N GLN A 58 5.05 26.56 -6.75
CA GLN A 58 5.60 27.84 -6.26
C GLN A 58 7.14 27.87 -6.23
N LYS A 59 7.80 26.70 -6.19
CA LYS A 59 9.26 26.56 -6.33
C LYS A 59 9.73 26.54 -7.79
N GLY A 60 8.84 26.75 -8.75
CA GLY A 60 9.17 26.74 -10.18
C GLY A 60 9.19 25.35 -10.82
N ILE A 61 8.69 24.31 -10.14
CA ILE A 61 8.56 22.97 -10.71
C ILE A 61 7.37 22.96 -11.68
N ARG A 62 7.58 22.40 -12.89
CA ARG A 62 6.57 22.32 -13.96
C ARG A 62 6.34 20.90 -14.51
N GLU A 63 7.17 19.95 -14.10
CA GLU A 63 6.96 18.52 -14.37
C GLU A 63 7.02 17.77 -13.04
N ILE A 64 5.96 17.03 -12.70
CA ILE A 64 5.82 16.26 -11.46
C ILE A 64 5.54 14.79 -11.80
N TYR A 65 6.29 13.87 -11.17
CA TYR A 65 6.00 12.45 -11.19
C TYR A 65 5.20 12.06 -9.96
N ALA A 66 3.93 11.71 -10.13
CA ALA A 66 3.07 11.22 -9.05
C ALA A 66 3.25 9.71 -8.88
N LEU A 67 3.78 9.28 -7.73
CA LEU A 67 4.07 7.88 -7.41
C LEU A 67 3.10 7.35 -6.33
N PRO A 68 2.13 6.49 -6.69
CA PRO A 68 1.24 5.86 -5.74
C PRO A 68 1.96 4.95 -4.76
N ILE A 69 1.85 5.23 -3.46
CA ILE A 69 2.26 4.31 -2.38
C ILE A 69 1.11 3.33 -2.14
N ILE A 70 0.87 2.48 -3.13
CA ILE A 70 -0.22 1.49 -3.17
C ILE A 70 0.33 0.16 -3.69
N LEU A 71 0.02 -0.94 -2.99
CA LEU A 71 0.44 -2.29 -3.39
C LEU A 71 -0.39 -2.83 -4.57
N PHE A 72 -1.72 -2.74 -4.50
CA PHE A 72 -2.62 -3.35 -5.49
C PHE A 72 -3.61 -2.33 -6.05
N ALA A 73 -3.90 -2.42 -7.35
CA ALA A 73 -4.72 -1.44 -8.05
C ALA A 73 -6.23 -1.63 -7.87
N GLY A 74 -6.74 -1.28 -6.69
CA GLY A 74 -8.18 -1.05 -6.48
C GLY A 74 -8.64 0.32 -7.00
N SER A 75 -9.84 0.75 -6.58
CA SER A 75 -10.45 2.03 -6.99
C SER A 75 -9.52 3.24 -6.76
N HIS A 76 -8.76 3.28 -5.66
CA HIS A 76 -7.88 4.42 -5.40
C HIS A 76 -6.81 4.62 -6.48
N ALA A 77 -6.16 3.55 -6.93
CA ALA A 77 -5.13 3.64 -7.96
C ALA A 77 -5.71 3.77 -9.38
N LYS A 78 -6.87 3.15 -9.65
CA LYS A 78 -7.51 3.15 -10.98
C LYS A 78 -8.40 4.36 -11.24
N ASN A 79 -8.85 5.05 -10.20
CA ASN A 79 -9.87 6.08 -10.28
C ASN A 79 -9.52 7.32 -9.44
N ASP A 80 -9.41 7.22 -8.11
CA ASP A 80 -9.31 8.41 -7.25
C ASP A 80 -8.03 9.23 -7.46
N ILE A 81 -6.86 8.59 -7.50
CA ILE A 81 -5.59 9.29 -7.73
C ILE A 81 -5.55 9.88 -9.14
N PRO A 82 -5.88 9.13 -10.22
CA PRO A 82 -6.00 9.73 -11.55
C PRO A 82 -6.93 10.94 -11.61
N TYR A 83 -8.10 10.86 -10.95
CA TYR A 83 -9.05 11.96 -10.85
C TYR A 83 -8.41 13.20 -10.20
N GLU A 84 -7.74 13.04 -9.06
CA GLU A 84 -7.05 14.12 -8.36
C GLU A 84 -5.92 14.73 -9.21
N MET A 85 -5.08 13.89 -9.84
CA MET A 85 -3.97 14.37 -10.66
C MET A 85 -4.46 15.18 -11.87
N ASN A 86 -5.50 14.69 -12.56
CA ASN A 86 -6.09 15.41 -13.69
C ASN A 86 -6.75 16.72 -13.25
N THR A 87 -7.44 16.71 -12.11
CA THR A 87 -8.11 17.89 -11.55
C THR A 87 -7.09 18.96 -11.17
N ILE A 88 -6.06 18.61 -10.40
CA ILE A 88 -5.03 19.55 -9.95
C ILE A 88 -4.22 20.09 -11.14
N GLN A 89 -3.88 19.23 -12.12
CA GLN A 89 -3.20 19.68 -13.33
C GLN A 89 -4.03 20.72 -14.09
N SER A 90 -5.37 20.60 -14.13
CA SER A 90 -6.24 21.55 -14.84
C SER A 90 -6.18 22.98 -14.29
N TYR A 91 -5.71 23.16 -13.06
CA TYR A 91 -5.57 24.48 -12.42
C TYR A 91 -4.36 25.26 -12.94
N TYR A 92 -3.42 24.62 -13.63
CA TYR A 92 -2.15 25.21 -14.06
C TYR A 92 -1.88 24.92 -15.54
N SER A 93 -1.81 25.96 -16.37
CA SER A 93 -1.67 25.81 -17.83
C SER A 93 -0.31 25.29 -18.29
N ASP A 94 0.74 25.40 -17.46
CA ASP A 94 2.12 25.01 -17.76
C ASP A 94 2.65 23.87 -16.86
N LEU A 95 1.77 23.22 -16.07
CA LEU A 95 2.13 22.07 -15.25
C LEU A 95 1.83 20.75 -15.98
N THR A 96 2.78 19.83 -15.97
CA THR A 96 2.58 18.44 -16.39
C THR A 96 2.75 17.50 -15.21
N ILE A 97 1.76 16.65 -14.96
CA ILE A 97 1.77 15.59 -13.96
C ILE A 97 1.75 14.24 -14.69
N LYS A 98 2.81 13.46 -14.50
CA LYS A 98 2.92 12.08 -15.00
C LYS A 98 2.76 11.12 -13.84
N MET A 99 1.83 10.17 -13.96
CA MET A 99 1.55 9.23 -12.88
C MET A 99 2.25 7.88 -13.13
N GLY A 100 3.00 7.40 -12.15
CA GLY A 100 3.49 6.03 -12.10
C GLY A 100 2.39 5.04 -11.75
N LYS A 101 2.55 3.76 -12.08
CA LYS A 101 1.62 2.72 -11.62
C LYS A 101 1.88 2.39 -10.14
N HIS A 102 0.88 1.80 -9.49
CA HIS A 102 1.03 1.10 -8.22
C HIS A 102 2.16 0.04 -8.26
N LEU A 103 2.67 -0.39 -7.10
CA LEU A 103 3.78 -1.37 -7.05
C LEU A 103 3.42 -2.69 -7.74
N GLY A 104 2.19 -3.16 -7.56
CA GLY A 104 1.68 -4.37 -8.19
C GLY A 104 2.49 -5.62 -7.84
N VAL A 105 2.35 -6.67 -8.64
CA VAL A 105 3.20 -7.87 -8.54
C VAL A 105 4.54 -7.60 -9.24
N ASN A 106 5.63 -7.59 -8.48
CA ASN A 106 7.00 -7.42 -9.00
C ASN A 106 7.99 -8.33 -8.25
N SER A 107 9.19 -8.49 -8.81
CA SER A 107 10.24 -9.36 -8.28
C SER A 107 10.72 -8.93 -6.88
N PHE A 108 10.88 -7.63 -6.63
CA PHE A 108 11.34 -7.13 -5.33
C PHE A 108 10.35 -7.44 -4.20
N LEU A 109 9.05 -7.36 -4.46
CA LEU A 109 8.03 -7.76 -3.48
C LEU A 109 8.00 -9.27 -3.22
N LEU A 110 8.25 -10.10 -4.24
CA LEU A 110 8.37 -11.55 -4.06
C LEU A 110 9.62 -11.90 -3.24
N GLU A 111 10.75 -11.25 -3.52
CA GLU A 111 11.99 -11.40 -2.77
C GLU A 111 11.80 -10.97 -1.30
N LEU A 112 11.15 -9.82 -1.08
CA LEU A 112 10.86 -9.35 0.28
C LEU A 112 9.89 -10.28 1.00
N ALA A 113 8.86 -10.78 0.32
CA ALA A 113 7.95 -11.76 0.89
C ALA A 113 8.66 -13.05 1.28
N GLN A 114 9.55 -13.56 0.43
CA GLN A 114 10.40 -14.70 0.76
C GLN A 114 11.26 -14.42 2.00
N LYS A 115 11.91 -13.25 2.06
CA LYS A 115 12.69 -12.82 3.24
C LYS A 115 11.83 -12.84 4.51
N ARG A 116 10.62 -12.28 4.48
CA ARG A 116 9.70 -12.26 5.62
C ARG A 116 9.27 -13.67 6.07
N VAL A 117 9.04 -14.57 5.13
CA VAL A 117 8.71 -15.97 5.43
C VAL A 117 9.90 -16.68 6.07
N LEU A 118 11.10 -16.54 5.51
CA LEU A 118 12.32 -17.15 6.05
C LEU A 118 12.65 -16.64 7.46
N GLU A 119 12.51 -15.33 7.69
CA GLU A 119 12.66 -14.71 9.01
C GLU A 119 11.69 -15.32 10.02
N GLU A 120 10.43 -15.56 9.63
CA GLU A 120 9.45 -16.17 10.52
C GLU A 120 9.70 -17.67 10.75
N GLU A 121 10.01 -18.43 9.70
CA GLU A 121 10.37 -19.86 9.81
C GLU A 121 11.53 -20.09 10.80
N SER A 122 12.51 -19.19 10.83
CA SER A 122 13.69 -19.31 11.70
C SER A 122 13.39 -19.22 13.20
N LYS A 123 12.20 -18.74 13.59
CA LYS A 123 11.76 -18.59 14.99
C LYS A 123 11.08 -19.84 15.53
N HIS A 124 10.75 -20.80 14.66
CA HIS A 124 9.94 -21.97 14.99
C HIS A 124 10.71 -23.26 14.73
N SER A 125 10.15 -24.39 15.15
CA SER A 125 10.72 -25.69 14.84
C SER A 125 10.78 -25.91 13.33
N VAL A 126 11.87 -26.54 12.87
CA VAL A 126 12.05 -26.91 11.46
C VAL A 126 10.95 -27.90 11.06
N MET A 127 10.29 -27.61 9.95
CA MET A 127 9.22 -28.41 9.38
C MET A 127 9.43 -28.51 7.86
N ASP A 128 9.16 -29.67 7.28
CA ASP A 128 9.12 -29.79 5.82
C ASP A 128 8.02 -28.87 5.29
N ARG A 129 8.34 -27.98 4.34
CA ARG A 129 7.35 -27.07 3.75
C ARG A 129 6.18 -27.82 3.10
N LYS A 130 6.33 -29.10 2.75
CA LYS A 130 5.21 -29.97 2.33
C LYS A 130 4.13 -30.17 3.39
N ASP A 131 4.48 -30.04 4.67
CA ASP A 131 3.54 -30.06 5.78
C ASP A 131 3.00 -28.66 6.15
N VAL A 132 3.36 -27.61 5.39
CA VAL A 132 3.04 -26.21 5.72
C VAL A 132 2.12 -25.60 4.66
N CYS A 133 1.09 -24.90 5.14
CA CYS A 133 0.24 -24.04 4.32
C CYS A 133 0.76 -22.60 4.35
N LEU A 134 1.07 -22.02 3.19
CA LEU A 134 1.30 -20.59 3.07
C LEU A 134 -0.03 -19.86 2.84
N MET A 135 -0.34 -18.84 3.64
CA MET A 135 -1.55 -18.03 3.48
C MET A 135 -1.16 -16.59 3.14
N VAL A 136 -1.42 -16.17 1.91
CA VAL A 136 -1.18 -14.78 1.49
C VAL A 136 -2.37 -13.91 1.85
N VAL A 137 -2.17 -12.91 2.70
CA VAL A 137 -3.25 -12.06 3.21
C VAL A 137 -3.24 -10.70 2.52
N GLY A 138 -4.28 -10.41 1.75
CA GLY A 138 -4.50 -9.10 1.12
C GLY A 138 -5.52 -8.24 1.88
N ARG A 139 -5.59 -6.94 1.54
CA ARG A 139 -6.68 -6.08 2.04
C ARG A 139 -8.04 -6.62 1.58
N GLY A 140 -8.17 -6.97 0.30
CA GLY A 140 -9.42 -7.37 -0.33
C GLY A 140 -10.25 -6.16 -0.76
N THR A 141 -10.71 -6.17 -2.00
CA THR A 141 -11.50 -5.09 -2.62
C THR A 141 -12.61 -5.67 -3.50
N THR A 142 -13.49 -4.82 -4.01
CA THR A 142 -14.50 -5.19 -5.02
C THR A 142 -13.93 -5.26 -6.44
N ASP A 143 -12.69 -4.81 -6.62
CA ASP A 143 -11.96 -4.93 -7.89
C ASP A 143 -11.33 -6.34 -8.00
N THR A 144 -11.85 -7.15 -8.91
CA THR A 144 -11.46 -8.56 -9.08
C THR A 144 -10.02 -8.72 -9.59
N ASP A 145 -9.55 -7.78 -10.41
CA ASP A 145 -8.19 -7.76 -10.94
C ASP A 145 -7.17 -7.52 -9.79
N ALA A 146 -7.45 -6.57 -8.89
CA ALA A 146 -6.61 -6.34 -7.71
C ALA A 146 -6.59 -7.54 -6.74
N ASN A 147 -7.71 -8.26 -6.60
CA ASN A 147 -7.73 -9.51 -5.81
C ASN A 147 -6.94 -10.62 -6.52
N SER A 148 -6.97 -10.69 -7.86
CA SER A 148 -6.23 -11.70 -8.63
C SER A 148 -4.71 -11.58 -8.46
N ASP A 149 -4.18 -10.37 -8.23
CA ASP A 149 -2.77 -10.17 -7.91
C ASP A 149 -2.36 -10.90 -6.63
N VAL A 150 -3.23 -10.95 -5.62
CA VAL A 150 -2.98 -11.67 -4.36
C VAL A 150 -2.91 -13.19 -4.61
N HIS A 151 -3.79 -13.72 -5.47
CA HIS A 151 -3.72 -15.12 -5.89
C HIS A 151 -2.45 -15.42 -6.69
N LYS A 152 -2.05 -14.52 -7.58
CA LYS A 152 -0.82 -14.66 -8.36
C LYS A 152 0.40 -14.71 -7.44
N LEU A 153 0.49 -13.82 -6.47
CA LEU A 153 1.55 -13.82 -5.45
C LEU A 153 1.56 -15.11 -4.64
N ALA A 154 0.38 -15.59 -4.24
CA ALA A 154 0.23 -16.84 -3.51
C ALA A 154 0.77 -18.03 -4.31
N CYS A 155 0.39 -18.16 -5.58
CA CYS A 155 0.93 -19.19 -6.47
C CYS A 155 2.46 -19.08 -6.62
N MET A 156 2.99 -17.89 -6.93
CA MET A 156 4.43 -17.68 -7.15
C MET A 156 5.27 -17.97 -5.91
N LEU A 157 4.81 -17.55 -4.72
CA LEU A 157 5.51 -17.82 -3.46
C LEU A 157 5.36 -19.28 -3.04
N GLY A 158 4.15 -19.83 -3.12
CA GLY A 158 3.84 -21.19 -2.72
C GLY A 158 4.67 -22.22 -3.49
N GLU A 159 4.56 -22.18 -4.82
CA GLU A 159 5.30 -23.07 -5.71
C GLU A 159 6.80 -22.79 -5.68
N GLY A 160 7.19 -21.50 -5.70
CA GLY A 160 8.60 -21.10 -5.72
C GLY A 160 9.37 -21.46 -4.44
N MET A 161 8.70 -21.47 -3.29
CA MET A 161 9.29 -21.84 -2.00
C MET A 161 9.06 -23.31 -1.62
N GLY A 162 8.19 -24.02 -2.35
CA GLY A 162 7.96 -25.46 -2.18
C GLY A 162 6.92 -25.84 -1.12
N PHE A 163 6.04 -24.91 -0.72
CA PHE A 163 4.96 -25.19 0.24
C PHE A 163 4.03 -26.30 -0.24
N GLY A 164 3.49 -27.09 0.69
CA GLY A 164 2.57 -28.19 0.41
C GLY A 164 1.22 -27.70 -0.10
N PHE A 165 0.80 -26.53 0.40
CA PHE A 165 -0.39 -25.86 -0.08
C PHE A 165 -0.27 -24.36 0.09
N THR A 166 -1.04 -23.63 -0.70
CA THR A 166 -1.10 -22.19 -0.62
C THR A 166 -2.52 -21.70 -0.85
N THR A 167 -2.93 -20.73 -0.05
CA THR A 167 -4.24 -20.09 -0.15
C THR A 167 -4.11 -18.58 0.04
N VAL A 168 -5.21 -17.88 -0.19
CA VAL A 168 -5.32 -16.45 0.10
C VAL A 168 -6.33 -16.20 1.20
N ALA A 169 -6.21 -15.06 1.86
CA ALA A 169 -7.22 -14.53 2.76
C ALA A 169 -7.33 -13.02 2.62
N TYR A 170 -8.48 -12.47 3.04
CA TYR A 170 -8.75 -11.05 2.93
C TYR A 170 -9.26 -10.45 4.24
N SER A 171 -8.84 -9.22 4.53
CA SER A 171 -9.29 -8.45 5.70
C SER A 171 -10.53 -7.57 5.46
N GLY A 172 -10.89 -7.37 4.19
CA GLY A 172 -11.87 -6.40 3.70
C GLY A 172 -13.05 -7.07 3.01
N THR A 173 -13.39 -6.60 1.80
CA THR A 173 -14.64 -7.00 1.10
C THR A 173 -14.53 -8.30 0.31
N ALA A 174 -13.31 -8.78 0.05
CA ALA A 174 -13.09 -10.03 -0.68
C ALA A 174 -13.17 -11.24 0.27
N TYR A 175 -13.29 -12.43 -0.31
CA TYR A 175 -13.49 -13.70 0.40
C TYR A 175 -12.51 -14.76 -0.14
N PRO A 176 -12.00 -15.69 0.69
CA PRO A 176 -12.32 -15.93 2.11
C PRO A 176 -11.74 -14.88 3.08
N SER A 177 -12.41 -14.69 4.22
CA SER A 177 -11.86 -13.89 5.32
C SER A 177 -10.68 -14.60 5.98
N VAL A 178 -9.86 -13.90 6.77
CA VAL A 178 -8.73 -14.50 7.53
C VAL A 178 -9.21 -15.66 8.40
N THR A 179 -10.18 -15.42 9.28
CA THR A 179 -10.75 -16.48 10.13
C THR A 179 -11.29 -17.64 9.32
N LYS A 180 -11.99 -17.37 8.21
CA LYS A 180 -12.56 -18.43 7.39
C LYS A 180 -11.50 -19.26 6.68
N SER A 181 -10.42 -18.61 6.25
CA SER A 181 -9.29 -19.28 5.62
C SER A 181 -8.59 -20.21 6.62
N LEU A 182 -8.38 -19.75 7.87
CA LEU A 182 -7.81 -20.56 8.94
C LEU A 182 -8.69 -21.78 9.28
N GLU A 183 -10.01 -21.61 9.34
CA GLU A 183 -10.95 -22.73 9.53
C GLU A 183 -10.87 -23.77 8.42
N LEU A 184 -10.71 -23.33 7.17
CA LEU A 184 -10.64 -24.20 6.01
C LEU A 184 -9.30 -24.95 5.98
N THR A 185 -8.18 -24.24 6.16
CA THR A 185 -6.85 -24.85 6.13
C THR A 185 -6.63 -25.79 7.31
N SER A 186 -7.23 -25.53 8.47
CA SER A 186 -7.14 -26.41 9.65
C SER A 186 -7.86 -27.76 9.49
N LYS A 187 -8.68 -27.92 8.44
CA LYS A 187 -9.33 -29.19 8.10
C LYS A 187 -8.51 -30.00 7.08
N MET A 188 -7.38 -29.47 6.63
CA MET A 188 -6.46 -30.13 5.71
C MET A 188 -5.33 -30.81 6.50
N GLU A 189 -4.41 -31.48 5.81
CA GLU A 189 -3.34 -32.26 6.43
C GLU A 189 -2.12 -31.43 6.90
N PHE A 190 -2.14 -30.11 6.69
CA PHE A 190 -1.02 -29.24 7.02
C PHE A 190 -0.91 -28.98 8.53
N LYS A 191 0.32 -29.07 9.04
CA LYS A 191 0.65 -28.99 10.46
C LYS A 191 0.88 -27.55 10.94
N ARG A 192 1.28 -26.67 10.01
CA ARG A 192 1.48 -25.23 10.27
C ARG A 192 0.85 -24.40 9.16
N THR A 193 0.27 -23.26 9.53
CA THR A 193 -0.06 -22.18 8.60
C THR A 193 0.87 -21.00 8.85
N ILE A 194 1.54 -20.51 7.80
CA ILE A 194 2.29 -19.26 7.83
C ILE A 194 1.51 -18.21 7.05
N ALA A 195 0.99 -17.19 7.75
CA ALA A 195 0.27 -16.08 7.13
C ALA A 195 1.23 -14.93 6.80
N ILE A 196 1.31 -14.54 5.53
CA ILE A 196 2.08 -13.39 5.06
C ILE A 196 1.14 -12.24 4.63
N PRO A 197 1.06 -11.16 5.42
CA PRO A 197 0.30 -9.97 5.05
C PRO A 197 1.03 -9.13 4.00
N PHE A 198 0.41 -8.91 2.85
CA PHE A 198 0.87 -7.96 1.84
C PHE A 198 0.42 -6.54 2.20
N PHE A 199 1.13 -5.95 3.16
CA PHE A 199 0.90 -4.61 3.70
C PHE A 199 2.24 -3.88 3.88
N PHE A 200 2.26 -2.58 3.60
CA PHE A 200 3.43 -1.76 3.90
C PHE A 200 3.65 -1.63 5.41
N PHE A 201 2.63 -1.21 6.16
CA PHE A 201 2.79 -0.82 7.55
C PHE A 201 1.76 -1.48 8.46
N THR A 202 2.13 -1.59 9.72
CA THR A 202 1.20 -1.96 10.78
C THR A 202 0.22 -0.83 11.06
N GLY A 203 -1.04 -1.19 11.28
CA GLY A 203 -2.15 -0.28 11.58
C GLY A 203 -3.38 -1.07 11.99
N ILE A 204 -4.54 -0.43 12.11
CA ILE A 204 -5.77 -1.07 12.64
C ILE A 204 -6.10 -2.38 11.92
N LEU A 205 -5.99 -2.40 10.59
CA LEU A 205 -6.32 -3.58 9.79
C LEU A 205 -5.34 -4.72 10.05
N LEU A 206 -4.04 -4.44 10.01
CA LEU A 206 -3.03 -5.48 10.19
C LEU A 206 -3.02 -6.02 11.63
N GLU A 207 -3.21 -5.15 12.63
CA GLU A 207 -3.37 -5.58 14.01
C GLU A 207 -4.59 -6.49 14.20
N ARG A 208 -5.69 -6.21 13.50
CA ARG A 208 -6.86 -7.10 13.50
C ARG A 208 -6.55 -8.46 12.89
N ILE A 209 -5.82 -8.51 11.78
CA ILE A 209 -5.39 -9.77 11.15
C ILE A 209 -4.53 -10.57 12.15
N TYR A 210 -3.53 -9.94 12.76
CA TYR A 210 -2.67 -10.61 13.74
C TYR A 210 -3.45 -11.10 14.95
N LYS A 211 -4.40 -10.30 15.46
CA LYS A 211 -5.28 -10.73 16.54
C LYS A 211 -6.10 -11.96 16.14
N GLN A 212 -6.73 -11.95 14.96
CA GLN A 212 -7.51 -13.08 14.47
C GLN A 212 -6.69 -14.37 14.38
N ILE A 213 -5.44 -14.28 13.93
CA ILE A 213 -4.54 -15.44 13.83
C ILE A 213 -4.15 -15.93 15.24
N ARG A 214 -3.80 -15.02 16.16
CA ARG A 214 -3.48 -15.37 17.56
C ARG A 214 -4.66 -16.04 18.26
N ASP A 215 -5.84 -15.41 18.22
CA ASP A 215 -7.07 -15.93 18.83
C ASP A 215 -7.41 -17.32 18.28
N PHE A 216 -7.27 -17.53 16.97
CA PHE A 216 -7.51 -18.83 16.36
C PHE A 216 -6.47 -19.87 16.82
N SER A 217 -5.20 -19.47 16.90
CA SER A 217 -4.12 -20.35 17.35
C SER A 217 -4.28 -20.82 18.80
N GLU A 218 -4.89 -20.01 19.69
CA GLU A 218 -5.14 -20.41 21.09
C GLU A 218 -6.10 -21.59 21.23
N THR A 219 -6.97 -21.80 20.24
CA THR A 219 -7.99 -22.87 20.24
C THR A 219 -7.70 -23.99 19.25
N SER A 220 -6.67 -23.83 18.42
CA SER A 220 -6.28 -24.81 17.41
C SER A 220 -5.19 -25.75 17.94
N PRO A 221 -5.24 -27.06 17.64
CA PRO A 221 -4.11 -27.95 17.88
C PRO A 221 -2.98 -27.76 16.87
N LEU A 222 -3.18 -26.95 15.82
CA LEU A 222 -2.21 -26.66 14.78
C LEU A 222 -1.52 -25.32 15.04
N GLU A 223 -0.33 -25.17 14.46
CA GLU A 223 0.47 -23.96 14.63
C GLU A 223 0.10 -22.91 13.57
N HIS A 224 -0.29 -21.71 14.01
CA HIS A 224 -0.63 -20.59 13.11
C HIS A 224 0.24 -19.38 13.42
N VAL A 225 1.16 -19.07 12.51
CA VAL A 225 2.15 -18.00 12.68
C VAL A 225 1.99 -16.97 11.56
N TYR A 226 2.61 -15.79 11.72
CA TYR A 226 2.50 -14.72 10.74
C TYR A 226 3.78 -13.90 10.65
N THR A 227 4.05 -13.38 9.45
CA THR A 227 5.21 -12.51 9.23
C THR A 227 4.90 -11.07 9.62
N GLN A 228 5.96 -10.27 9.80
CA GLN A 228 5.85 -8.82 9.90
C GLN A 228 5.41 -8.20 8.55
N ALA A 229 4.92 -6.96 8.60
CA ALA A 229 4.67 -6.12 7.43
C ALA A 229 5.97 -5.87 6.63
N PHE A 230 5.84 -5.38 5.40
CA PHE A 230 7.00 -5.09 4.57
C PHE A 230 7.85 -3.93 5.10
N GLY A 231 7.21 -2.91 5.67
CA GLY A 231 7.86 -1.70 6.17
C GLY A 231 8.45 -0.86 5.04
N SER A 232 9.58 -0.24 5.36
CA SER A 232 10.41 0.60 4.50
C SER A 232 11.67 -0.14 4.03
N ASP A 233 11.59 -1.44 3.78
CA ASP A 233 12.74 -2.25 3.34
C ASP A 233 13.32 -1.75 1.99
N GLU A 234 14.63 -1.89 1.77
CA GLU A 234 15.30 -1.47 0.52
C GLU A 234 14.65 -2.10 -0.73
N LEU A 235 14.09 -3.30 -0.64
CA LEU A 235 13.35 -3.92 -1.76
C LEU A 235 12.07 -3.14 -2.12
N ILE A 236 11.43 -2.48 -1.16
CA ILE A 236 10.33 -1.54 -1.43
C ILE A 236 10.85 -0.31 -2.17
N LEU A 237 11.99 0.24 -1.74
CA LEU A 237 12.60 1.41 -2.38
C LEU A 237 12.98 1.11 -3.84
N LYS A 238 13.58 -0.05 -4.10
CA LYS A 238 13.88 -0.53 -5.47
C LYS A 238 12.63 -0.70 -6.33
N ALA A 239 11.53 -1.18 -5.75
CA ALA A 239 10.27 -1.24 -6.48
C ALA A 239 9.78 0.16 -6.88
N PHE A 240 10.00 1.18 -6.04
CA PHE A 240 9.69 2.57 -6.39
C PHE A 240 10.63 3.14 -7.45
N ASP A 241 11.90 2.72 -7.52
CA ASP A 241 12.80 3.12 -8.60
C ASP A 241 12.21 2.72 -9.97
N GLU A 242 11.75 1.47 -10.09
CA GLU A 242 11.08 1.03 -11.33
C GLU A 242 9.83 1.85 -11.64
N ARG A 243 9.01 2.18 -10.63
CA ARG A 243 7.80 3.00 -10.84
C ARG A 243 8.15 4.41 -11.30
N LEU A 244 9.24 4.97 -10.78
CA LEU A 244 9.74 6.27 -11.18
C LEU A 244 10.26 6.23 -12.63
N GLU A 245 11.09 5.24 -12.97
CA GLU A 245 11.59 5.07 -14.34
C GLU A 245 10.46 4.90 -15.36
N GLU A 246 9.45 4.10 -15.03
CA GLU A 246 8.26 3.94 -15.87
C GLU A 246 7.47 5.24 -16.04
N ALA A 247 7.34 6.05 -14.98
CA ALA A 247 6.68 7.34 -15.04
C ALA A 247 7.47 8.36 -15.89
N ILE A 248 8.80 8.34 -15.79
CA ILE A 248 9.70 9.18 -16.59
C ILE A 248 9.58 8.82 -18.08
N ASN A 249 9.63 7.54 -18.40
CA ASN A 249 9.65 7.02 -19.76
C ASN A 249 8.25 6.91 -20.40
N GLY A 250 7.18 7.18 -19.65
CA GLY A 250 5.80 7.06 -20.14
C GLY A 250 5.36 5.61 -20.37
N THR A 251 6.02 4.65 -19.71
CA THR A 251 5.74 3.21 -19.80
C THR A 251 5.01 2.66 -18.58
N ALA A 252 4.52 3.54 -17.70
CA ALA A 252 3.66 3.22 -16.57
C ALA A 252 2.27 2.72 -17.02
N ASN A 253 2.26 1.62 -17.76
CA ASN A 253 1.06 0.94 -18.20
C ASN A 253 0.39 0.31 -17.00
N MET A 254 -0.66 0.95 -16.48
CA MET A 254 -1.64 0.28 -15.62
C MET A 254 -2.17 -0.96 -16.35
N ASN A 255 -2.69 -1.96 -15.61
CA ASN A 255 -3.26 -3.18 -16.20
C ASN A 255 -4.53 -2.87 -17.03
N CYS A 256 -4.36 -2.23 -18.19
CA CYS A 256 -5.43 -1.78 -19.07
C CYS A 256 -6.06 -2.96 -19.81
N GLN A 257 -5.37 -4.11 -19.87
CA GLN A 257 -5.89 -5.33 -20.48
C GLN A 257 -7.03 -5.93 -19.66
N MET A 258 -6.96 -5.85 -18.33
CA MET A 258 -8.00 -6.36 -17.41
C MET A 258 -8.73 -5.26 -16.64
N CYS A 259 -8.53 -4.00 -17.00
CA CYS A 259 -9.21 -2.88 -16.34
C CYS A 259 -10.71 -2.89 -16.64
N LYS A 260 -11.52 -3.13 -15.60
CA LYS A 260 -12.99 -3.14 -15.67
C LYS A 260 -13.63 -1.87 -16.25
N TYR A 261 -12.93 -0.73 -16.17
CA TYR A 261 -13.41 0.53 -16.73
C TYR A 261 -13.17 0.65 -18.24
N ARG A 262 -12.27 -0.15 -18.83
CA ARG A 262 -11.83 -0.05 -20.24
C ARG A 262 -12.21 -1.26 -21.09
N LYS A 263 -12.42 -2.41 -20.46
CA LYS A 263 -12.75 -3.68 -21.11
C LYS A 263 -13.93 -4.31 -20.38
N GLN A 264 -14.76 -5.04 -21.12
CA GLN A 264 -15.80 -5.85 -20.51
C GLN A 264 -15.13 -7.01 -19.77
N ILE A 265 -15.30 -7.05 -18.45
CA ILE A 265 -14.80 -8.10 -17.58
C ILE A 265 -16.00 -8.86 -17.03
N VAL A 266 -15.91 -10.19 -16.97
CA VAL A 266 -16.97 -11.06 -16.47
C VAL A 266 -17.48 -10.61 -15.09
N GLY A 267 -18.79 -10.41 -14.98
CA GLY A 267 -19.46 -9.96 -13.74
C GLY A 267 -19.29 -8.48 -13.42
N LEU A 268 -18.66 -7.70 -14.31
CA LEU A 268 -18.44 -6.26 -14.18
C LEU A 268 -18.87 -5.52 -15.47
N GLU A 269 -19.85 -6.06 -16.19
CA GLU A 269 -20.32 -5.53 -17.48
C GLU A 269 -20.83 -4.09 -17.35
N SER A 270 -21.41 -3.72 -16.21
CA SER A 270 -21.91 -2.37 -15.95
C SER A 270 -20.81 -1.36 -15.64
N GLU A 271 -19.55 -1.78 -15.46
CA GLU A 271 -18.44 -0.91 -15.09
C GLU A 271 -17.73 -0.28 -16.30
N ILE A 272 -17.92 -0.85 -17.51
CA ILE A 272 -17.24 -0.39 -18.72
C ILE A 272 -17.66 1.04 -19.07
N GLY A 273 -16.68 1.91 -19.31
CA GLY A 273 -16.92 3.30 -19.68
C GLY A 273 -17.42 4.20 -18.56
N LYS A 274 -17.54 3.73 -17.31
CA LYS A 274 -17.86 4.60 -16.17
C LYS A 274 -16.82 5.72 -16.03
N GLU A 275 -17.32 6.92 -15.78
CA GLU A 275 -16.48 8.10 -15.55
C GLU A 275 -15.67 7.95 -14.26
N GLN A 276 -14.47 8.55 -14.26
CA GLN A 276 -13.66 8.64 -13.07
C GLN A 276 -14.23 9.69 -12.11
N MET A 277 -14.59 9.27 -10.90
CA MET A 277 -15.12 10.13 -9.84
C MET A 277 -14.35 9.92 -8.53
N GLY A 278 -14.00 11.01 -7.85
CA GLY A 278 -13.38 10.96 -6.52
C GLY A 278 -14.36 10.50 -5.44
N HIS A 279 -14.20 9.29 -4.92
CA HIS A 279 -15.05 8.75 -3.85
C HIS A 279 -14.57 9.19 -2.45
N HIS A 280 -13.32 9.64 -2.37
CA HIS A 280 -12.63 10.03 -1.16
C HIS A 280 -12.99 11.45 -0.66
N LEU A 281 -13.71 12.24 -1.46
CA LEU A 281 -13.92 13.68 -1.22
C LEU A 281 -14.54 14.00 0.14
N GLY A 282 -15.42 13.14 0.67
CA GLY A 282 -16.06 13.33 1.98
C GLY A 282 -15.15 13.12 3.19
N VAL A 283 -13.95 12.56 3.01
CA VAL A 283 -12.99 12.28 4.09
C VAL A 283 -11.62 12.92 3.83
N LYS A 284 -11.50 13.75 2.80
CA LYS A 284 -10.25 14.43 2.42
C LYS A 284 -9.86 15.46 3.49
N GLY A 285 -8.69 15.29 4.10
CA GLY A 285 -8.12 16.26 5.05
C GLY A 285 -8.94 16.49 6.33
N VAL A 286 -9.79 15.54 6.75
CA VAL A 286 -10.65 15.69 7.93
C VAL A 286 -9.89 15.62 9.26
N LEU A 287 -8.67 15.08 9.28
CA LEU A 287 -7.78 15.02 10.43
C LEU A 287 -6.69 16.08 10.28
N PHE A 288 -6.82 17.18 11.02
CA PHE A 288 -5.77 18.19 11.15
C PHE A 288 -4.85 17.84 12.34
N GLU A 289 -3.56 17.65 12.07
CA GLU A 289 -2.53 17.63 13.12
C GLU A 289 -2.03 19.07 13.35
N GLU A 290 -2.12 19.59 14.57
CA GLU A 290 -1.81 21.01 14.89
C GLU A 290 -0.35 21.43 14.56
N ASP A 291 0.55 20.47 14.37
CA ASP A 291 1.97 20.69 14.11
C ASP A 291 2.29 21.13 12.66
N GLU A 292 1.31 21.13 11.74
CA GLU A 292 1.51 21.45 10.31
C GLU A 292 1.07 22.87 9.90
N LYS A 293 0.99 23.83 10.83
CA LYS A 293 0.73 25.24 10.49
C LYS A 293 1.90 25.84 9.71
N VAL A 294 1.69 26.12 8.42
CA VAL A 294 2.58 26.95 7.61
C VAL A 294 2.59 28.38 8.19
N GLY A 295 3.74 28.81 8.71
CA GLY A 295 4.01 30.23 9.01
C GLY A 295 4.10 30.66 10.48
N GLN A 296 3.97 29.77 11.47
CA GLN A 296 4.31 30.14 12.86
C GLN A 296 5.74 29.74 13.22
N LYS A 297 6.61 30.75 13.37
CA LYS A 297 7.89 30.58 14.06
C LYS A 297 7.61 29.92 15.40
N ASN A 298 8.26 28.79 15.69
CA ASN A 298 8.25 28.12 16.98
C ASN A 298 8.65 29.13 18.07
N SER A 299 7.67 29.80 18.67
CA SER A 299 7.92 30.69 19.79
C SER A 299 8.26 29.83 21.00
N VAL A 300 9.19 30.32 21.82
CA VAL A 300 9.72 29.66 23.01
C VAL A 300 8.61 29.22 24.00
N PHE A 301 7.41 29.78 23.89
CA PHE A 301 6.24 29.40 24.68
C PHE A 301 5.72 27.97 24.43
N THR A 302 5.87 27.41 23.22
CA THR A 302 5.34 26.06 22.92
C THR A 302 6.15 24.94 23.59
N LYS A 303 7.43 25.19 23.89
CA LYS A 303 8.28 24.21 24.60
C LYS A 303 7.94 24.07 26.09
N ILE A 304 7.39 25.10 26.72
CA ILE A 304 7.09 25.09 28.16
C ILE A 304 5.82 24.26 28.46
N LYS A 305 4.83 24.28 27.56
CA LYS A 305 3.60 23.47 27.72
C LYS A 305 3.86 21.96 27.61
N LYS A 306 4.69 21.53 26.65
CA LYS A 306 5.10 20.12 26.49
C LYS A 306 5.87 19.57 27.70
N GLY A 307 6.52 20.42 28.50
CA GLY A 307 7.18 20.01 29.75
C GLY A 307 6.26 19.95 30.97
N LEU A 308 5.08 20.59 30.93
CA LEU A 308 4.15 20.70 32.05
C LEU A 308 2.90 19.82 31.91
N GLY A 309 2.75 19.09 30.81
CA GLY A 309 1.62 18.19 30.62
C GLY A 309 0.26 18.89 30.51
N ILE A 310 0.23 20.11 29.97
CA ILE A 310 -0.98 20.84 29.57
C ILE A 310 -0.84 21.26 28.11
#